data_AF-X1B7P1-F1
#
_entry.id   AF-X1B7P1-F1
#
_cell.length_a   1.000
_cell.length_b   1.000
_cell.length_c   1.000
_cell.angle_alpha   90.00
_cell.angle_beta   90.00
_cell.angle_gamma   90.00
#
_symmetry.space_group_name_H-M   'P 1'
#
loop_
_entity.id
_entity.type
_entity.pdbx_description
1 polymer ?
#
loop_
_entity_poly.entity_id
_entity_poly.type
_entity_poly.pdbx_seq_one_letter_code
_entity_poly.pdbx_strand_id
1 'polypeptide(L)'
;YPFRDFTEFLEFQHAVVVNSETGARYPAHFRRGSSAGTSIVSGEPHPYPVTDIWWYDSEEQVQTIDQTTWATGYFRLNARNYVIEKHKNREFFDKFSGAVRKGRCLFSPMDRLVVFLSRRFQNTAEPRLIRVFTGLVNSVDDQYGENSAQINIQGEDITKWLRISSVNINPALMQLDELDRQEALKHFTNIFAGWTGAEIVKALCLGRDATFKSEAQRNLVSLRVSGVGVYSLESTPETGFPEGASGAHQITYDAKNPQARATVTDLQAQEIFRPSKLIIQDPPQYEIEEFTPYKRFFESSWQFWQSEFRTRLDLAREVATATNFVFYADPNGNIHYHQPRFSNTHILGAKEPEIFVLRDDAIVSWTFIETDADVITRLYASTEDDWHGSMYTEIGQNMAWYQDDALLVKYGLRIFSVSDPLIRGGMTQGKQNPDVYYYAKSRIQRINADRLNGSVTVTGRAELVPDHPVYIPSRNMVYYVNSVQHSFQWEGAFTTTVGLKYGRKP
;
A
#
# COMPACT_ATOMS: atom_id res chain seq x y z
N TYR A 1 -39.88 -20.11 7.60
CA TYR A 1 -39.05 -18.89 7.60
C TYR A 1 -39.69 -17.87 6.67
N PRO A 2 -39.84 -16.59 7.07
CA PRO A 2 -40.69 -15.62 6.36
C PRO A 2 -40.02 -14.96 5.15
N PHE A 3 -38.81 -15.37 4.77
CA PHE A 3 -38.03 -14.83 3.66
C PHE A 3 -37.82 -15.91 2.61
N ARG A 4 -37.92 -15.57 1.32
CA ARG A 4 -37.65 -16.47 0.18
C ARG A 4 -36.17 -16.84 0.10
N ASP A 5 -35.28 -15.92 0.47
CA ASP A 5 -33.86 -16.16 0.60
C ASP A 5 -33.18 -15.22 1.62
N PHE A 6 -31.89 -15.45 1.84
CA PHE A 6 -31.07 -14.69 2.79
C PHE A 6 -30.78 -13.26 2.31
N THR A 7 -30.92 -12.99 1.01
CA THR A 7 -30.80 -11.64 0.45
C THR A 7 -31.94 -10.79 0.98
N GLU A 8 -33.17 -11.29 0.87
CA GLU A 8 -34.38 -10.64 1.41
C GLU A 8 -34.25 -10.42 2.94
N PHE A 9 -33.65 -11.36 3.68
CA PHE A 9 -33.35 -11.17 5.11
C PHE A 9 -32.36 -10.03 5.40
N LEU A 10 -31.26 -9.94 4.65
CA LEU A 10 -30.26 -8.87 4.78
C LEU A 10 -30.82 -7.49 4.40
N GLU A 11 -31.76 -7.43 3.44
CA GLU A 11 -32.42 -6.17 3.08
C GLU A 11 -33.17 -5.52 4.23
N PHE A 12 -33.65 -6.32 5.19
CA PHE A 12 -34.51 -5.90 6.29
C PHE A 12 -33.80 -5.78 7.65
N GLN A 13 -32.60 -6.38 7.85
CA GLN A 13 -31.84 -6.29 9.10
C GLN A 13 -31.17 -4.93 9.37
N HIS A 14 -31.16 -4.02 8.39
CA HIS A 14 -30.43 -2.74 8.47
C HIS A 14 -31.32 -1.49 8.52
N ALA A 15 -32.59 -1.67 8.84
CA ALA A 15 -33.52 -0.56 9.07
C ALA A 15 -33.72 -0.35 10.58
N VAL A 16 -33.57 0.90 11.01
CA VAL A 16 -33.84 1.34 12.38
C VAL A 16 -35.02 2.29 12.32
N VAL A 17 -36.03 2.08 13.17
CA VAL A 17 -37.10 3.04 13.35
C VAL A 17 -36.65 4.07 14.39
N VAL A 18 -36.60 5.33 14.00
CA VAL A 18 -36.21 6.45 14.86
C VAL A 18 -37.44 7.26 15.20
N ASN A 19 -37.73 7.44 16.48
CA ASN A 19 -38.74 8.40 16.91
C ASN A 19 -38.21 9.82 16.69
N SER A 20 -38.83 10.58 15.80
CA SER A 20 -38.30 11.90 15.39
C SER A 20 -38.37 12.98 16.46
N GLU A 21 -39.24 12.82 17.47
CA GLU A 21 -39.39 13.78 18.57
C GLU A 21 -38.37 13.54 19.69
N THR A 22 -37.98 12.28 19.90
CA THR A 22 -37.12 11.87 21.03
C THR A 22 -35.73 11.39 20.60
N GLY A 23 -35.53 11.09 19.32
CA GLY A 23 -34.31 10.46 18.79
C GLY A 23 -34.14 8.98 19.17
N ALA A 24 -35.09 8.38 19.89
CA ALA A 24 -35.00 6.99 20.33
C ALA A 24 -35.02 6.02 19.13
N ARG A 25 -34.15 5.00 19.16
CA ARG A 25 -33.91 4.05 18.07
C ARG A 25 -34.43 2.66 18.42
N TYR A 26 -35.20 2.06 17.51
CA TYR A 26 -35.81 0.75 17.69
C TYR A 26 -35.46 -0.17 16.51
N PRO A 27 -35.15 -1.46 16.75
CA PRO A 27 -34.96 -2.43 15.68
C PRO A 27 -36.27 -2.63 14.90
N ALA A 28 -36.19 -2.52 13.57
CA ALA A 28 -37.33 -2.81 12.71
C ALA A 28 -37.37 -4.30 12.39
N HIS A 29 -38.48 -4.99 12.69
CA HIS A 29 -38.73 -6.32 12.13
C HIS A 29 -39.77 -6.18 11.02
N PHE A 30 -39.56 -6.88 9.93
CA PHE A 30 -40.50 -6.88 8.81
C PHE A 30 -41.16 -8.25 8.74
N ARG A 31 -42.50 -8.25 8.69
CA ARG A 31 -43.31 -9.44 8.53
C ARG A 31 -44.00 -9.35 7.17
N ARG A 32 -43.92 -10.42 6.38
CA ARG A 32 -44.67 -10.47 5.13
C ARG A 32 -46.14 -10.75 5.42
N GLY A 33 -47.03 -9.86 4.98
CA GLY A 33 -48.47 -10.08 5.04
C GLY A 33 -48.90 -11.13 4.01
N SER A 34 -50.01 -11.82 4.26
CA SER A 34 -50.56 -12.86 3.36
C SER A 34 -51.13 -12.32 2.05
N SER A 35 -51.24 -11.00 1.90
CA SER A 35 -51.76 -10.30 0.73
C SER A 35 -50.84 -9.13 0.36
N ALA A 36 -50.02 -9.30 -0.68
CA ALA A 36 -49.22 -8.30 -1.43
C ALA A 36 -48.38 -7.22 -0.69
N GLY A 37 -48.45 -7.10 0.65
CA GLY A 37 -47.77 -6.06 1.42
C GLY A 37 -46.78 -6.61 2.45
N THR A 38 -45.73 -5.84 2.71
CA THR A 38 -44.78 -6.07 3.81
C THR A 38 -45.20 -5.20 4.99
N SER A 39 -45.44 -5.78 6.16
CA SER A 39 -45.73 -5.05 7.40
C SER A 39 -44.49 -4.90 8.28
N ILE A 40 -44.42 -3.82 9.05
CA ILE A 40 -43.34 -3.54 10.00
C ILE A 40 -43.86 -3.82 11.41
N VAL A 41 -43.12 -4.61 12.18
CA VAL A 41 -43.41 -4.98 13.57
C VAL A 41 -42.18 -4.59 14.40
N SER A 42 -42.31 -3.79 15.46
CA SER A 42 -41.19 -3.57 16.39
C SER A 42 -41.08 -4.74 17.36
N GLY A 43 -39.87 -5.22 17.63
CA GLY A 43 -39.62 -6.49 18.33
C GLY A 43 -39.60 -6.45 19.86
N GLU A 44 -39.85 -5.30 20.50
CA GLU A 44 -39.88 -5.21 21.97
C GLU A 44 -41.27 -4.80 22.48
N PRO A 45 -41.64 -5.20 23.72
CA PRO A 45 -42.94 -4.90 24.31
C PRO A 45 -43.03 -3.40 24.62
N HIS A 46 -43.40 -2.62 23.62
CA HIS A 46 -43.97 -1.31 23.85
C HIS A 46 -45.30 -1.51 24.61
N PRO A 47 -45.64 -0.69 25.62
CA PRO A 47 -46.90 -0.81 26.39
C PRO A 47 -48.17 -0.63 25.54
N TYR A 48 -48.04 -0.42 24.23
CA TYR A 48 -49.13 -0.33 23.27
C TYR A 48 -48.84 -1.34 22.16
N PRO A 49 -49.77 -2.25 21.83
CA PRO A 49 -49.59 -3.19 20.73
C PRO A 49 -49.41 -2.38 19.44
N VAL A 50 -48.26 -2.54 18.79
CA VAL A 50 -48.05 -2.02 17.44
C VAL A 50 -48.93 -2.88 16.52
N THR A 51 -50.12 -2.38 16.24
CA THR A 51 -51.00 -2.95 15.21
C THR A 51 -50.32 -2.80 13.85
N ASP A 52 -50.29 -3.91 13.11
CA ASP A 52 -49.69 -4.07 11.79
C ASP A 52 -49.80 -2.79 10.93
N ILE A 53 -48.66 -2.26 10.48
CA ILE A 53 -48.63 -1.18 9.50
C ILE A 53 -48.75 -1.80 8.12
N TRP A 54 -49.87 -1.53 7.44
CA TRP A 54 -50.14 -2.00 6.09
C TRP A 54 -49.61 -1.00 5.07
N TRP A 55 -48.72 -1.45 4.19
CA TRP A 55 -48.42 -0.76 2.94
C TRP A 55 -49.47 -1.16 1.90
N TYR A 56 -50.28 -0.20 1.46
CA TYR A 56 -51.19 -0.37 0.33
C TYR A 56 -50.54 0.18 -0.93
N ASP A 57 -50.34 -0.69 -1.91
CA ASP A 57 -50.06 -0.28 -3.30
C ASP A 57 -51.41 0.01 -3.95
N SER A 58 -52.00 1.17 -3.64
CA SER A 58 -53.20 1.66 -4.32
C SER A 58 -52.80 2.71 -5.35
N GLU A 59 -53.07 2.43 -6.61
CA GLU A 59 -52.67 3.17 -7.82
C GLU A 59 -53.10 4.67 -7.90
N GLU A 60 -53.68 5.27 -6.86
CA GLU A 60 -54.32 6.60 -6.98
C GLU A 60 -53.57 7.80 -6.41
N GLN A 61 -52.39 7.65 -5.83
CA GLN A 61 -51.44 8.76 -5.67
C GLN A 61 -50.00 8.27 -5.80
N VAL A 62 -49.63 7.91 -7.02
CA VAL A 62 -48.23 7.71 -7.40
C VAL A 62 -47.58 9.09 -7.46
N GLN A 63 -47.07 9.58 -6.32
CA GLN A 63 -45.79 10.28 -6.42
C GLN A 63 -44.80 9.20 -6.81
N THR A 64 -44.42 9.20 -8.09
CA THR A 64 -43.34 8.38 -8.61
C THR A 64 -42.10 8.73 -7.81
N ILE A 65 -41.75 7.91 -6.83
CA ILE A 65 -40.50 8.04 -6.11
C ILE A 65 -39.44 7.54 -7.07
N ASP A 66 -38.78 8.50 -7.70
CA ASP A 66 -37.60 8.28 -8.52
C ASP A 66 -36.58 7.46 -7.71
N GLN A 67 -36.20 6.29 -8.22
CA GLN A 67 -35.24 5.39 -7.58
C GLN A 67 -33.85 6.02 -7.40
N THR A 68 -33.65 7.24 -7.89
CA THR A 68 -32.44 8.03 -7.71
C THR A 68 -32.45 8.96 -6.48
N THR A 69 -33.57 9.10 -5.76
CA THR A 69 -33.67 9.96 -4.56
C THR A 69 -34.19 9.24 -3.30
N TRP A 70 -33.25 8.68 -2.52
CA TRP A 70 -33.14 8.69 -1.05
C TRP A 70 -34.45 8.99 -0.28
N ALA A 71 -35.33 8.00 -0.17
CA ALA A 71 -36.61 8.17 0.52
C ALA A 71 -36.47 7.92 2.04
N THR A 72 -36.43 8.99 2.83
CA THR A 72 -36.89 8.96 4.23
C THR A 72 -38.42 8.82 4.22
N GLY A 73 -38.93 7.64 4.55
CA GLY A 73 -40.36 7.43 4.77
C GLY A 73 -40.77 7.93 6.16
N TYR A 74 -41.66 8.92 6.21
CA TYR A 74 -42.30 9.35 7.45
C TYR A 74 -43.61 8.59 7.64
N PHE A 75 -43.80 8.02 8.82
CA PHE A 75 -45.10 7.49 9.20
C PHE A 75 -45.47 7.96 10.62
N ARG A 76 -46.77 8.12 10.84
CA ARG A 76 -47.31 8.65 12.08
C ARG A 76 -48.02 7.53 12.84
N LEU A 77 -47.55 7.25 14.04
CA LEU A 77 -48.16 6.24 14.92
C LEU A 77 -48.51 6.92 16.25
N ASN A 78 -49.80 6.94 16.61
CA ASN A 78 -50.30 7.58 17.83
C ASN A 78 -49.82 9.05 17.99
N ALA A 79 -50.02 9.86 16.94
CA ALA A 79 -49.61 11.27 16.84
C ALA A 79 -48.09 11.56 16.80
N ARG A 80 -47.24 10.56 17.05
CA ARG A 80 -45.77 10.71 16.99
C ARG A 80 -45.23 10.36 15.61
N ASN A 81 -44.25 11.13 15.17
CA ASN A 81 -43.59 10.95 13.88
C ASN A 81 -42.40 9.99 14.04
N TYR A 82 -42.32 8.97 13.19
CA TYR A 82 -41.20 8.05 13.11
C TYR A 82 -40.54 8.13 11.74
N VAL A 83 -39.22 7.95 11.71
CA VAL A 83 -38.37 7.95 10.52
C VAL A 83 -37.73 6.57 10.42
N ILE A 84 -37.85 5.92 9.26
CA ILE A 84 -37.09 4.71 8.97
C ILE A 84 -35.74 5.13 8.41
N GLU A 85 -34.69 4.96 9.19
CA GLU A 85 -33.32 5.12 8.72
C GLU A 85 -32.83 3.78 8.20
N LYS A 86 -32.62 3.68 6.88
CA LYS A 86 -31.87 2.59 6.28
C LYS A 86 -30.39 2.97 6.33
N HIS A 87 -29.53 2.16 6.95
CA HIS A 87 -28.12 2.48 7.05
C HIS A 87 -27.50 2.70 5.65
N LYS A 88 -26.99 3.92 5.38
CA LYS A 88 -26.29 4.29 4.12
C LYS A 88 -25.12 3.39 3.76
N ASN A 89 -24.57 2.65 4.72
CA ASN A 89 -23.53 1.68 4.46
C ASN A 89 -24.00 0.52 3.58
N ARG A 90 -25.31 0.39 3.26
CA ARG A 90 -25.78 -0.63 2.31
C ARG A 90 -25.18 -0.49 0.92
N GLU A 91 -25.09 0.70 0.32
CA GLU A 91 -24.41 0.83 -0.99
C GLU A 91 -22.93 0.43 -0.89
N PHE A 92 -22.31 0.72 0.26
CA PHE A 92 -20.94 0.32 0.54
C PHE A 92 -20.82 -1.20 0.69
N PHE A 93 -21.70 -1.84 1.46
CA PHE A 93 -21.75 -3.29 1.57
C PHE A 93 -22.13 -3.91 0.23
N ASP A 94 -23.23 -3.54 -0.44
CA ASP A 94 -23.60 -4.07 -1.75
C ASP A 94 -22.48 -3.90 -2.82
N LYS A 95 -21.66 -2.84 -2.74
CA LYS A 95 -20.49 -2.61 -3.61
C LYS A 95 -19.24 -3.41 -3.23
N PHE A 96 -19.04 -3.73 -1.95
CA PHE A 96 -17.81 -4.35 -1.42
C PHE A 96 -18.03 -5.71 -0.73
N SER A 97 -19.27 -6.17 -0.57
CA SER A 97 -19.67 -7.43 0.07
C SER A 97 -19.69 -8.52 -0.97
N GLY A 98 -18.51 -9.00 -1.35
CA GLY A 98 -18.40 -10.16 -2.23
C GLY A 98 -18.84 -11.49 -1.59
N ALA A 99 -18.97 -11.56 -0.26
CA ALA A 99 -18.56 -12.79 0.40
C ALA A 99 -19.63 -13.61 1.11
N VAL A 100 -20.94 -13.30 1.09
CA VAL A 100 -21.92 -14.20 1.73
C VAL A 100 -22.96 -14.67 0.72
N ARG A 101 -22.76 -15.87 0.17
CA ARG A 101 -23.79 -16.57 -0.63
C ARG A 101 -24.31 -17.75 0.18
N LYS A 102 -25.63 -17.78 0.40
CA LYS A 102 -26.33 -18.87 1.13
C LYS A 102 -25.76 -19.12 2.54
N GLY A 103 -25.38 -18.06 3.26
CA GLY A 103 -24.83 -18.17 4.62
C GLY A 103 -23.40 -18.73 4.70
N ARG A 104 -22.72 -18.94 3.57
CA ARG A 104 -21.31 -19.31 3.54
C ARG A 104 -20.45 -18.12 3.17
N CYS A 105 -19.35 -17.96 3.88
CA CYS A 105 -18.34 -16.98 3.52
C CYS A 105 -17.52 -17.50 2.34
N LEU A 106 -17.61 -16.84 1.20
CA LEU A 106 -16.88 -17.19 -0.03
C LEU A 106 -15.68 -16.26 -0.17
N PHE A 107 -14.68 -16.43 0.67
CA PHE A 107 -13.37 -15.86 0.44
C PHE A 107 -12.52 -16.90 -0.28
N SER A 108 -11.84 -16.49 -1.34
CA SER A 108 -10.87 -17.31 -2.07
C SER A 108 -9.49 -16.68 -1.98
N PRO A 109 -8.41 -17.48 -2.01
CA PRO A 109 -7.07 -16.94 -2.20
C PRO A 109 -7.03 -16.01 -3.43
N MET A 110 -6.27 -14.92 -3.32
CA MET A 110 -6.16 -13.84 -4.32
C MET A 110 -7.37 -12.89 -4.41
N ASP A 111 -8.44 -13.10 -3.64
CA ASP A 111 -9.50 -12.09 -3.55
C ASP A 111 -8.98 -10.79 -2.94
N ARG A 112 -9.46 -9.64 -3.46
CA ARG A 112 -9.12 -8.32 -2.92
C ARG A 112 -9.70 -8.16 -1.52
N LEU A 113 -8.82 -7.89 -0.55
CA LEU A 113 -9.18 -7.64 0.85
C LEU A 113 -9.00 -6.16 1.18
N VAL A 114 -10.04 -5.54 1.74
CA VAL A 114 -9.96 -4.17 2.25
C VAL A 114 -10.57 -4.13 3.64
N VAL A 115 -9.78 -3.68 4.62
CA VAL A 115 -10.23 -3.60 6.02
C VAL A 115 -10.45 -2.14 6.41
N PHE A 116 -11.60 -1.89 7.01
CA PHE A 116 -11.99 -0.58 7.50
C PHE A 116 -12.18 -0.63 9.02
N LEU A 117 -11.69 0.39 9.72
CA LEU A 117 -11.91 0.58 11.15
C LEU A 117 -12.54 1.95 11.40
N SER A 118 -13.40 2.03 12.41
CA SER A 118 -13.97 3.30 12.85
C SER A 118 -12.94 4.09 13.66
N ARG A 119 -12.96 5.43 13.51
CA ARG A 119 -12.24 6.30 14.45
C ARG A 119 -12.86 6.19 15.83
N ARG A 120 -12.01 6.16 16.87
CA ARG A 120 -12.46 6.23 18.26
C ARG A 120 -13.17 7.55 18.58
N PHE A 121 -12.58 8.67 18.15
CA PHE A 121 -13.14 9.99 18.35
C PHE A 121 -13.84 10.45 17.06
N GLN A 122 -15.17 10.53 17.12
CA GLN A 122 -15.98 11.00 16.01
C GLN A 122 -16.68 12.29 16.46
N ASN A 123 -16.47 13.36 15.71
CA ASN A 123 -17.20 14.62 15.92
C ASN A 123 -18.59 14.60 15.29
N THR A 124 -18.93 13.52 14.57
CA THR A 124 -20.16 13.36 13.81
C THR A 124 -20.90 12.11 14.29
N ALA A 125 -22.24 12.14 14.21
CA ALA A 125 -23.08 10.99 14.56
C ALA A 125 -22.86 9.77 13.64
N GLU A 126 -22.32 9.98 12.44
CA GLU A 126 -22.01 8.93 11.49
C GLU A 126 -20.57 8.41 11.67
N PRO A 127 -20.36 7.08 11.72
CA PRO A 127 -19.05 6.49 11.86
C PRO A 127 -18.20 6.71 10.61
N ARG A 128 -17.21 7.60 10.72
CA ARG A 128 -16.19 7.77 9.68
C ARG A 128 -15.25 6.57 9.69
N LEU A 129 -15.46 5.66 8.74
CA LEU A 129 -14.60 4.52 8.50
C LEU A 129 -13.28 4.99 7.85
N ILE A 130 -12.16 4.55 8.39
CA ILE A 130 -10.83 4.69 7.80
C ILE A 130 -10.43 3.33 7.24
N ARG A 131 -9.82 3.35 6.07
CA ARG A 131 -9.16 2.16 5.52
C ARG A 131 -7.82 1.95 6.20
N VAL A 132 -7.65 0.80 6.85
CA VAL A 132 -6.41 0.45 7.58
C VAL A 132 -5.56 -0.59 6.87
N PHE A 133 -6.14 -1.28 5.89
CA PHE A 133 -5.44 -2.28 5.10
C PHE A 133 -6.07 -2.44 3.73
N THR A 134 -5.23 -2.60 2.71
CA THR A 134 -5.60 -3.07 1.37
C THR A 134 -4.60 -4.13 0.95
N GLY A 135 -5.12 -5.28 0.51
CA GLY A 135 -4.28 -6.40 0.15
C GLY A 135 -5.06 -7.48 -0.60
N LEU A 136 -4.51 -8.68 -0.58
CA LEU A 136 -5.10 -9.88 -1.14
C LEU A 136 -5.22 -10.95 -0.07
N VAL A 137 -6.27 -11.75 -0.15
CA VAL A 137 -6.40 -12.95 0.65
C VAL A 137 -5.26 -13.91 0.30
N ASN A 138 -4.56 -14.39 1.32
CA ASN A 138 -3.50 -15.38 1.21
C ASN A 138 -4.02 -16.78 1.42
N SER A 139 -4.69 -16.98 2.55
CA SER A 139 -5.30 -18.24 2.92
C SER A 139 -6.64 -17.99 3.61
N VAL A 140 -7.53 -18.96 3.46
CA VAL A 140 -8.81 -19.03 4.15
C VAL A 140 -8.85 -20.41 4.79
N ASP A 141 -8.98 -20.44 6.11
CA ASP A 141 -9.13 -21.66 6.88
C ASP A 141 -10.52 -21.66 7.52
N ASP A 142 -11.29 -22.72 7.25
CA ASP A 142 -12.68 -22.86 7.66
C ASP A 142 -12.80 -24.06 8.62
N GLN A 143 -13.12 -23.76 9.88
CA GLN A 143 -13.19 -24.73 10.95
C GLN A 143 -14.64 -24.88 11.41
N TYR A 144 -15.17 -26.10 11.29
CA TYR A 144 -16.50 -26.46 11.77
C TYR A 144 -16.41 -27.29 13.04
N GLY A 145 -16.96 -26.76 14.13
CA GLY A 145 -17.23 -27.48 15.37
C GLY A 145 -18.73 -27.77 15.54
N GLU A 146 -19.09 -28.58 16.55
CA GLU A 146 -20.48 -29.02 16.78
C GLU A 146 -21.47 -27.85 16.94
N ASN A 147 -21.02 -26.69 17.45
CA ASN A 147 -21.87 -25.51 17.69
C ASN A 147 -21.27 -24.19 17.19
N SER A 148 -20.16 -24.22 16.45
CA SER A 148 -19.48 -23.00 16.00
C SER A 148 -18.80 -23.21 14.66
N ALA A 149 -18.93 -22.23 13.77
CA ALA A 149 -18.10 -22.11 12.58
C ALA A 149 -17.11 -20.96 12.80
N GLN A 150 -15.82 -21.23 12.62
CA GLN A 150 -14.76 -20.22 12.70
C GLN A 150 -14.08 -20.13 11.33
N ILE A 151 -13.97 -18.92 10.81
CA ILE A 151 -13.29 -18.64 9.55
C ILE A 151 -12.09 -17.75 9.86
N ASN A 152 -10.89 -18.24 9.54
CA ASN A 152 -9.65 -17.51 9.68
C ASN A 152 -9.18 -17.05 8.29
N ILE A 153 -9.14 -15.75 8.08
CA ILE A 153 -8.69 -15.15 6.82
C ILE A 153 -7.35 -14.48 7.08
N GLN A 154 -6.33 -14.89 6.34
CA GLN A 154 -5.03 -14.23 6.37
C GLN A 154 -4.83 -13.52 5.04
N GLY A 155 -4.48 -12.25 5.09
CA GLY A 155 -4.18 -11.43 3.92
C GLY A 155 -2.76 -10.91 3.95
N GLU A 156 -2.24 -10.57 2.78
CA GLU A 156 -0.99 -9.84 2.61
C GLU A 156 -1.25 -8.58 1.79
N ASP A 157 -0.42 -7.56 1.97
CA ASP A 157 -0.57 -6.31 1.23
C ASP A 157 -0.44 -6.51 -0.29
N ILE A 158 -0.64 -5.42 -1.01
CA ILE A 158 -0.71 -5.45 -2.47
C ILE A 158 0.62 -5.82 -3.15
N THR A 159 1.74 -5.76 -2.44
CA THR A 159 3.05 -6.21 -2.94
C THR A 159 3.09 -7.72 -3.17
N LYS A 160 2.10 -8.49 -2.66
CA LYS A 160 1.93 -9.90 -3.02
C LYS A 160 1.84 -10.11 -4.53
N TRP A 161 1.20 -9.21 -5.28
CA TRP A 161 1.17 -9.27 -6.75
C TRP A 161 2.58 -9.17 -7.36
N LEU A 162 3.43 -8.32 -6.80
CA LEU A 162 4.82 -8.18 -7.23
C LEU A 162 5.66 -9.41 -6.88
N ARG A 163 5.35 -10.08 -5.76
CA ARG A 163 6.03 -11.30 -5.35
C ARG A 163 5.73 -12.48 -6.27
N ILE A 164 4.50 -12.61 -6.74
CA ILE A 164 4.13 -13.72 -7.64
C ILE A 164 4.51 -13.45 -9.10
N SER A 165 4.70 -12.18 -9.48
CA SER A 165 5.17 -11.82 -10.81
C SER A 165 6.69 -11.94 -10.91
N SER A 166 7.19 -12.65 -11.91
CA SER A 166 8.62 -12.74 -12.22
C SER A 166 8.99 -11.93 -13.46
N VAL A 167 10.27 -11.56 -13.56
CA VAL A 167 10.88 -10.90 -14.72
C VAL A 167 12.19 -11.62 -15.03
N ASN A 168 12.46 -11.82 -16.32
CA ASN A 168 13.76 -12.28 -16.78
C ASN A 168 14.70 -11.08 -16.96
N ILE A 169 15.73 -10.98 -16.14
CA ILE A 169 16.63 -9.82 -16.12
C ILE A 169 17.71 -9.94 -17.20
N ASN A 170 18.08 -11.17 -17.55
CA ASN A 170 19.18 -11.49 -18.47
C ASN A 170 18.79 -12.63 -19.40
N PRO A 171 18.00 -12.39 -20.47
CA PRO A 171 17.66 -13.46 -21.40
C PRO A 171 18.92 -14.10 -22.00
N ALA A 172 18.92 -15.43 -22.12
CA ALA A 172 20.06 -16.18 -22.64
C ALA A 172 20.39 -15.78 -24.09
N LEU A 173 21.68 -15.88 -24.45
CA LEU A 173 22.25 -15.43 -25.73
C LEU A 173 21.52 -15.98 -26.97
N MET A 174 20.87 -17.15 -26.87
CA MET A 174 20.15 -17.76 -28.00
C MET A 174 18.86 -17.04 -28.42
N GLN A 175 18.32 -16.12 -27.60
CA GLN A 175 17.20 -15.26 -28.00
C GLN A 175 17.65 -13.95 -28.68
N LEU A 176 18.95 -13.67 -28.75
CA LEU A 176 19.47 -12.40 -29.29
C LEU A 176 19.61 -12.36 -30.82
N ASP A 177 19.59 -13.50 -31.52
CA ASP A 177 19.76 -13.55 -32.98
C ASP A 177 18.62 -12.84 -33.76
N GLU A 178 17.40 -12.79 -33.20
CA GLU A 178 16.30 -11.99 -33.77
C GLU A 178 16.39 -10.49 -33.42
N LEU A 179 17.18 -10.14 -32.39
CA LEU A 179 17.26 -8.81 -31.79
C LEU A 179 18.47 -8.00 -32.24
N ASP A 180 19.52 -8.63 -32.77
CA ASP A 180 20.74 -7.99 -33.27
C ASP A 180 20.50 -7.02 -34.44
N ARG A 181 19.29 -7.04 -35.02
CA ARG A 181 18.85 -6.07 -36.04
C ARG A 181 18.47 -4.70 -35.49
N GLN A 182 18.36 -4.53 -34.18
CA GLN A 182 18.11 -3.24 -33.52
C GLN A 182 19.32 -2.90 -32.64
N GLU A 183 20.22 -2.05 -33.14
CA GLU A 183 21.57 -1.66 -32.64
C GLU A 183 21.70 -1.19 -31.17
N ALA A 184 20.69 -1.38 -30.31
CA ALA A 184 20.59 -0.77 -28.99
C ALA A 184 21.12 -1.64 -27.84
N LEU A 185 21.51 -2.90 -28.05
CA LEU A 185 21.92 -3.80 -26.97
C LEU A 185 23.28 -4.44 -27.23
N LYS A 186 24.27 -4.07 -26.41
CA LYS A 186 25.52 -4.81 -26.31
C LYS A 186 25.22 -6.12 -25.57
N HIS A 187 25.82 -7.25 -26.00
CA HIS A 187 25.63 -8.61 -25.46
C HIS A 187 25.81 -8.78 -23.93
N PHE A 188 26.13 -7.72 -23.20
CA PHE A 188 26.44 -7.69 -21.77
C PHE A 188 25.64 -6.65 -20.99
N THR A 189 24.51 -6.18 -21.52
CA THR A 189 23.70 -5.13 -20.88
C THR A 189 22.40 -5.69 -20.32
N ASN A 190 22.20 -5.50 -19.01
CA ASN A 190 20.95 -5.77 -18.30
C ASN A 190 19.81 -4.91 -18.89
N ILE A 191 18.57 -5.40 -18.86
CA ILE A 191 17.36 -4.65 -19.27
C ILE A 191 17.19 -3.29 -18.57
N PHE A 192 17.77 -3.12 -17.39
CA PHE A 192 17.70 -1.91 -16.57
C PHE A 192 18.97 -1.03 -16.68
N ALA A 193 19.91 -1.35 -17.57
CA ALA A 193 21.14 -0.59 -17.70
C ALA A 193 20.85 0.89 -18.05
N GLY A 194 21.39 1.80 -17.23
CA GLY A 194 21.23 3.25 -17.40
C GLY A 194 19.89 3.81 -16.92
N TRP A 195 19.07 3.04 -16.20
CA TRP A 195 17.81 3.53 -15.63
C TRP A 195 17.97 3.88 -14.17
N THR A 196 17.37 4.96 -13.71
CA THR A 196 17.31 5.28 -12.27
C THR A 196 16.48 4.26 -11.48
N GLY A 197 16.74 4.11 -10.19
CA GLY A 197 15.96 3.19 -9.33
C GLY A 197 14.46 3.50 -9.34
N ALA A 198 14.09 4.79 -9.43
CA ALA A 198 12.72 5.23 -9.62
C ALA A 198 12.12 4.70 -10.94
N GLU A 199 12.85 4.79 -12.05
CA GLU A 199 12.43 4.26 -13.35
C GLU A 199 12.29 2.72 -13.33
N ILE A 200 13.22 2.02 -12.65
CA ILE A 200 13.16 0.57 -12.48
C ILE A 200 11.92 0.16 -11.68
N VAL A 201 11.70 0.74 -10.50
CA VAL A 201 10.51 0.46 -9.68
C VAL A 201 9.22 0.77 -10.42
N LYS A 202 9.20 1.88 -11.18
CA LYS A 202 8.07 2.25 -12.03
C LYS A 202 7.79 1.22 -13.12
N ALA A 203 8.83 0.74 -13.80
CA ALA A 203 8.70 -0.30 -14.81
C ALA A 203 8.25 -1.64 -14.21
N LEU A 204 8.77 -2.01 -13.04
CA LEU A 204 8.35 -3.23 -12.35
C LEU A 204 6.87 -3.19 -11.95
N CYS A 205 6.37 -2.03 -11.50
CA CYS A 205 4.98 -1.86 -11.07
C CYS A 205 4.01 -1.68 -12.24
N LEU A 206 4.32 -0.77 -13.19
CA LEU A 206 3.40 -0.34 -14.24
C LEU A 206 3.66 -1.02 -15.60
N GLY A 207 4.84 -1.57 -15.82
CA GLY A 207 5.27 -2.09 -17.12
C GLY A 207 5.34 -1.01 -18.20
N ARG A 208 4.78 -1.33 -19.38
CA ARG A 208 4.82 -0.53 -20.63
C ARG A 208 4.33 0.92 -20.49
N ASP A 209 3.39 1.17 -19.58
CA ASP A 209 2.75 2.49 -19.43
C ASP A 209 3.58 3.48 -18.60
N ALA A 210 4.77 3.08 -18.15
CA ALA A 210 5.70 4.02 -17.54
C ALA A 210 6.15 5.06 -18.59
N THR A 211 5.94 6.34 -18.32
CA THR A 211 6.48 7.43 -19.13
C THR A 211 8.01 7.40 -19.09
N PHE A 212 8.63 6.74 -20.09
CA PHE A 212 10.08 6.77 -20.31
C PHE A 212 10.48 7.98 -21.14
N LYS A 213 11.72 8.46 -20.93
CA LYS A 213 12.29 9.66 -21.56
C LYS A 213 12.58 9.47 -23.06
N SER A 214 12.89 8.25 -23.52
CA SER A 214 13.12 7.98 -24.95
C SER A 214 12.22 6.88 -25.50
N GLU A 215 11.83 7.02 -26.77
CA GLU A 215 11.00 6.05 -27.50
C GLU A 215 11.73 4.72 -27.70
N ALA A 216 13.05 4.75 -27.91
CA ALA A 216 13.89 3.56 -27.96
C ALA A 216 13.85 2.76 -26.64
N GLN A 217 13.92 3.44 -25.49
CA GLN A 217 13.75 2.78 -24.19
C GLN A 217 12.35 2.19 -24.04
N ARG A 218 11.28 2.92 -24.43
CA ARG A 218 9.91 2.40 -24.38
C ARG A 218 9.74 1.10 -25.16
N ASN A 219 10.28 1.03 -26.37
CA ASN A 219 10.17 -0.14 -27.21
C ASN A 219 10.88 -1.35 -26.58
N LEU A 220 12.08 -1.15 -26.02
CA LEU A 220 12.82 -2.19 -25.30
C LEU A 220 12.07 -2.69 -24.04
N VAL A 221 11.48 -1.79 -23.24
CA VAL A 221 10.69 -2.18 -22.05
C VAL A 221 9.46 -2.98 -22.46
N SER A 222 8.75 -2.50 -23.48
CA SER A 222 7.48 -3.09 -23.92
C SER A 222 7.61 -4.52 -24.42
N LEU A 223 8.82 -4.90 -24.85
CA LEU A 223 9.16 -6.25 -25.28
C LEU A 223 9.55 -7.17 -24.11
N ARG A 224 9.98 -6.63 -22.97
CA ARG A 224 10.64 -7.41 -21.90
C ARG A 224 9.97 -7.38 -20.53
N VAL A 225 9.22 -6.33 -20.20
CA VAL A 225 8.56 -6.17 -18.90
C VAL A 225 7.09 -5.78 -19.10
N SER A 226 6.20 -6.78 -19.03
CA SER A 226 4.75 -6.55 -19.00
C SER A 226 4.33 -5.83 -17.72
N GLY A 227 3.22 -5.09 -17.73
CA GLY A 227 2.61 -4.57 -16.50
C GLY A 227 2.20 -5.70 -15.54
N VAL A 228 2.09 -5.39 -14.24
CA VAL A 228 1.55 -6.38 -13.29
C VAL A 228 0.11 -6.71 -13.69
N GLY A 229 -0.23 -7.99 -13.75
CA GLY A 229 -1.54 -8.45 -14.22
C GLY A 229 -1.73 -8.40 -15.73
N VAL A 230 -0.68 -8.09 -16.51
CA VAL A 230 -0.71 -8.17 -17.98
C VAL A 230 0.08 -9.40 -18.41
N TYR A 231 -0.63 -10.38 -18.95
CA TYR A 231 -0.05 -11.62 -19.45
C TYR A 231 -0.13 -11.60 -20.98
N SER A 232 0.99 -11.85 -21.64
CA SER A 232 1.03 -12.00 -23.09
C SER A 232 1.14 -13.48 -23.41
N LEU A 233 0.14 -14.01 -24.10
CA LEU A 233 0.21 -15.35 -24.66
C LEU A 233 0.51 -15.20 -26.15
N GLU A 234 1.57 -15.85 -26.60
CA GLU A 234 1.89 -15.98 -28.02
C GLU A 234 1.47 -17.39 -28.44
N SER A 235 0.59 -17.47 -29.42
CA SER A 235 0.22 -18.74 -30.03
C SER A 235 0.66 -18.76 -31.48
N THR A 236 1.12 -19.92 -31.94
CA THR A 236 1.28 -20.15 -33.37
C THR A 236 -0.10 -20.17 -34.03
N PRO A 237 -0.22 -19.72 -35.28
CA PRO A 237 -1.51 -19.61 -35.97
C PRO A 237 -2.26 -20.95 -36.10
N GLU A 238 -1.60 -22.08 -35.90
CA GLU A 238 -2.18 -23.43 -35.98
C GLU A 238 -3.01 -23.81 -34.75
N THR A 239 -2.71 -23.22 -33.58
CA THR A 239 -3.42 -23.46 -32.31
C THR A 239 -4.19 -22.20 -31.93
N GLY A 240 -5.32 -21.94 -32.59
CA GLY A 240 -6.18 -20.81 -32.22
C GLY A 240 -6.48 -20.75 -30.72
N PHE A 241 -6.60 -19.54 -30.16
CA PHE A 241 -6.99 -19.41 -28.76
C PHE A 241 -8.44 -19.91 -28.57
N PRO A 242 -8.75 -20.60 -27.47
CA PRO A 242 -10.12 -21.02 -27.19
C PRO A 242 -11.03 -19.79 -27.10
N GLU A 243 -11.99 -19.69 -28.02
CA GLU A 243 -13.08 -18.72 -27.95
C GLU A 243 -13.91 -19.02 -26.69
N GLY A 244 -13.93 -18.08 -25.73
CA GLY A 244 -14.79 -18.24 -24.54
C GLY A 244 -14.27 -17.69 -23.21
N ALA A 245 -13.11 -17.05 -23.16
CA ALA A 245 -12.67 -16.36 -21.94
C ALA A 245 -13.46 -15.06 -21.71
N SER A 246 -14.75 -15.19 -21.36
CA SER A 246 -15.57 -14.10 -20.82
C SER A 246 -15.46 -14.12 -19.29
N GLY A 247 -14.98 -13.02 -18.69
CA GLY A 247 -14.73 -12.93 -17.25
C GLY A 247 -13.94 -11.68 -16.85
N ALA A 248 -13.23 -11.73 -15.71
CA ALA A 248 -12.40 -10.65 -15.15
C ALA A 248 -11.16 -10.27 -15.98
N HIS A 249 -11.05 -10.80 -17.21
CA HIS A 249 -9.92 -10.65 -18.09
C HIS A 249 -10.34 -10.02 -19.41
N GLN A 250 -9.61 -9.01 -19.86
CA GLN A 250 -9.76 -8.47 -21.21
C GLN A 250 -8.74 -9.14 -22.13
N ILE A 251 -9.18 -9.70 -23.26
CA ILE A 251 -8.32 -10.26 -24.30
C ILE A 251 -8.30 -9.30 -25.49
N THR A 252 -7.11 -8.80 -25.85
CA THR A 252 -6.92 -7.99 -27.06
C THR A 252 -6.09 -8.77 -28.08
N TYR A 253 -6.58 -8.82 -29.32
CA TYR A 253 -5.90 -9.45 -30.46
C TYR A 253 -5.31 -8.38 -31.37
N ASP A 254 -4.04 -8.54 -31.77
CA ASP A 254 -3.45 -7.72 -32.82
C ASP A 254 -3.68 -8.38 -34.19
N ALA A 255 -4.66 -7.86 -34.95
CA ALA A 255 -5.03 -8.39 -36.25
C ALA A 255 -3.95 -8.21 -37.34
N LYS A 256 -2.88 -7.45 -37.07
CA LYS A 256 -1.86 -7.12 -38.08
C LYS A 256 -0.62 -8.02 -38.05
N ASN A 257 -0.50 -8.93 -37.07
CA ASN A 257 0.67 -9.78 -36.90
C ASN A 257 0.27 -11.28 -37.05
N PRO A 258 0.90 -12.07 -37.94
CA PRO A 258 0.55 -13.48 -38.16
C PRO A 258 0.86 -14.40 -36.96
N GLN A 259 1.58 -13.90 -35.96
CA GLN A 259 1.64 -14.50 -34.63
C GLN A 259 0.51 -13.90 -33.80
N ALA A 260 -0.48 -14.73 -33.45
CA ALA A 260 -1.60 -14.31 -32.62
C ALA A 260 -1.06 -14.02 -31.21
N ARG A 261 -0.84 -12.75 -30.91
CA ARG A 261 -0.53 -12.28 -29.56
C ARG A 261 -1.83 -11.91 -28.86
N ALA A 262 -2.21 -12.70 -27.86
CA ALA A 262 -3.33 -12.40 -26.99
C ALA A 262 -2.80 -11.76 -25.70
N THR A 263 -3.19 -10.52 -25.43
CA THR A 263 -2.90 -9.89 -24.13
C THR A 263 -4.07 -10.12 -23.20
N VAL A 264 -3.85 -10.86 -22.10
CA VAL A 264 -4.81 -11.10 -21.03
C VAL A 264 -4.50 -10.12 -19.90
N THR A 265 -5.42 -9.21 -19.63
CA THR A 265 -5.27 -8.23 -18.53
C THR A 265 -6.19 -8.58 -17.37
N ASP A 266 -5.62 -8.82 -16.19
CA ASP A 266 -6.36 -8.89 -14.93
C ASP A 266 -6.80 -7.49 -14.51
N LEU A 267 -8.12 -7.24 -14.56
CA LEU A 267 -8.72 -5.94 -14.27
C LEU A 267 -8.51 -5.50 -12.81
N GLN A 268 -8.42 -6.43 -11.86
CA GLN A 268 -8.18 -6.10 -10.45
C GLN A 268 -6.75 -5.63 -10.24
N ALA A 269 -5.79 -6.37 -10.81
CA ALA A 269 -4.38 -5.97 -10.78
C ALA A 269 -4.18 -4.61 -11.48
N GLN A 270 -4.83 -4.38 -12.63
CA GLN A 270 -4.72 -3.10 -13.33
C GLN A 270 -5.36 -1.93 -12.57
N GLU A 271 -6.43 -2.16 -11.78
CA GLU A 271 -7.00 -1.11 -10.91
C GLU A 271 -6.04 -0.70 -9.80
N ILE A 272 -5.28 -1.67 -9.28
CA ILE A 272 -4.28 -1.47 -8.24
C ILE A 272 -3.05 -0.76 -8.79
N PHE A 273 -2.48 -1.25 -9.90
CA PHE A 273 -1.22 -0.77 -10.46
C PHE A 273 -1.44 0.35 -11.48
N ARG A 274 -2.21 1.37 -11.09
CA ARG A 274 -2.38 2.59 -11.90
C ARG A 274 -1.25 3.58 -11.61
N PRO A 275 -0.88 4.45 -12.56
CA PRO A 275 0.09 5.52 -12.30
C PRO A 275 -0.25 6.39 -11.09
N SER A 276 -1.53 6.62 -10.80
CA SER A 276 -1.99 7.39 -9.63
C SER A 276 -1.80 6.69 -8.28
N LYS A 277 -1.56 5.37 -8.30
CA LYS A 277 -1.34 4.53 -7.12
C LYS A 277 0.14 4.31 -6.81
N LEU A 278 1.02 4.69 -7.72
CA LEU A 278 2.45 4.62 -7.52
C LEU A 278 2.99 5.99 -7.13
N ILE A 279 3.41 6.12 -5.88
CA ILE A 279 3.97 7.34 -5.30
C ILE A 279 5.48 7.19 -5.29
N ILE A 280 6.12 7.72 -6.33
CA ILE A 280 7.56 7.84 -6.42
C ILE A 280 7.93 9.27 -6.04
N GLN A 281 8.70 9.41 -4.96
CA GLN A 281 9.33 10.68 -4.63
C GLN A 281 10.79 10.57 -5.07
N ASP A 282 11.04 11.00 -6.31
CA ASP A 282 12.41 11.26 -6.76
C ASP A 282 12.90 12.51 -6.00
N PRO A 283 14.07 12.49 -5.33
CA PRO A 283 14.62 13.71 -4.76
C PRO A 283 14.66 14.80 -5.84
N PRO A 284 14.26 16.04 -5.53
CA PRO A 284 14.27 17.12 -6.50
C PRO A 284 15.66 17.20 -7.16
N GLN A 285 15.68 17.38 -8.48
CA GLN A 285 16.92 17.36 -9.29
C GLN A 285 17.96 18.41 -8.86
N TYR A 286 17.57 19.34 -7.99
CA TYR A 286 18.39 20.39 -7.42
C TYR A 286 18.09 20.45 -5.91
N GLU A 287 19.15 20.61 -5.10
CA GLU A 287 19.16 21.06 -3.69
C GLU A 287 19.43 20.07 -2.56
N ILE A 288 19.44 18.75 -2.76
CA ILE A 288 19.96 17.84 -1.71
C ILE A 288 21.20 17.11 -2.21
N GLU A 289 22.34 17.78 -2.10
CA GLU A 289 23.66 17.28 -2.53
C GLU A 289 24.01 15.91 -1.90
N GLU A 290 23.40 15.61 -0.73
CA GLU A 290 23.46 14.31 -0.04
C GLU A 290 22.94 13.11 -0.86
N PHE A 291 22.24 13.35 -1.97
CA PHE A 291 21.54 12.32 -2.75
C PHE A 291 22.08 12.09 -4.18
N THR A 292 22.97 12.97 -4.67
CA THR A 292 23.64 12.81 -5.97
C THR A 292 24.27 11.43 -6.21
N PRO A 293 24.91 10.78 -5.20
CA PRO A 293 25.52 9.45 -5.38
C PRO A 293 24.52 8.37 -5.84
N TYR A 294 23.31 8.37 -5.29
CA TYR A 294 22.31 7.32 -5.54
C TYR A 294 21.66 7.40 -6.92
N LYS A 295 21.66 8.58 -7.54
CA LYS A 295 21.15 8.77 -8.92
C LYS A 295 22.08 8.12 -9.95
N ARG A 296 23.39 8.15 -9.71
CA ARG A 296 24.43 7.65 -10.62
C ARG A 296 24.69 6.15 -10.49
N PHE A 297 24.29 5.56 -9.36
CA PHE A 297 24.41 4.14 -9.02
C PHE A 297 23.98 3.16 -10.13
N PHE A 298 22.88 3.44 -10.83
CA PHE A 298 22.34 2.50 -11.84
C PHE A 298 22.90 2.69 -13.25
N GLU A 299 23.71 3.73 -13.45
CA GLU A 299 24.42 3.92 -14.70
C GLU A 299 25.69 3.04 -14.76
N SER A 300 26.22 2.60 -13.61
CA SER A 300 27.22 1.53 -13.52
C SER A 300 26.55 0.17 -13.62
N SER A 301 27.00 -0.63 -14.58
CA SER A 301 26.45 -1.93 -14.96
C SER A 301 26.24 -2.87 -13.76
N TRP A 302 24.98 -3.05 -13.36
CA TRP A 302 24.51 -4.20 -12.58
C TRP A 302 24.86 -5.50 -13.31
N GLN A 303 25.94 -6.14 -12.90
CA GLN A 303 26.38 -7.39 -13.52
C GLN A 303 25.74 -8.59 -12.82
N PHE A 304 24.89 -9.30 -13.54
CA PHE A 304 24.69 -10.74 -13.33
C PHE A 304 24.84 -11.42 -14.70
N TRP A 305 25.74 -12.38 -14.79
CA TRP A 305 26.10 -13.07 -16.04
C TRP A 305 25.22 -14.29 -16.34
N GLN A 306 24.21 -14.53 -15.51
CA GLN A 306 23.32 -15.68 -15.63
C GLN A 306 21.89 -15.21 -15.86
N SER A 307 21.19 -15.91 -16.76
CA SER A 307 19.76 -15.78 -16.95
C SER A 307 19.06 -16.18 -15.65
N GLU A 308 18.56 -15.18 -14.94
CA GLU A 308 17.89 -15.38 -13.66
C GLU A 308 16.48 -14.81 -13.72
N PHE A 309 15.50 -15.67 -13.45
CA PHE A 309 14.14 -15.24 -13.17
C PHE A 309 14.07 -14.82 -11.72
N ARG A 310 13.72 -13.55 -11.48
CA ARG A 310 13.51 -13.04 -10.12
C ARG A 310 12.13 -12.42 -10.00
N THR A 311 11.61 -12.41 -8.77
CA THR A 311 10.33 -11.75 -8.53
C THR A 311 10.50 -10.24 -8.63
N ARG A 312 9.44 -9.54 -9.05
CA ARG A 312 9.47 -8.07 -9.13
C ARG A 312 9.64 -7.43 -7.76
N LEU A 313 9.10 -8.07 -6.72
CA LEU A 313 9.24 -7.60 -5.35
C LEU A 313 10.69 -7.68 -4.88
N ASP A 314 11.39 -8.78 -5.15
CA ASP A 314 12.80 -8.93 -4.77
C ASP A 314 13.67 -7.90 -5.49
N LEU A 315 13.41 -7.68 -6.78
CA LEU A 315 14.09 -6.64 -7.55
C LEU A 315 13.80 -5.24 -7.00
N ALA A 316 12.55 -4.91 -6.71
CA ALA A 316 12.19 -3.61 -6.14
C ALA A 316 12.83 -3.39 -4.77
N ARG A 317 12.89 -4.42 -3.92
CA ARG A 317 13.56 -4.39 -2.61
C ARG A 317 15.07 -4.26 -2.73
N GLU A 318 15.68 -4.91 -3.71
CA GLU A 318 17.11 -4.76 -3.98
C GLU A 318 17.44 -3.35 -4.47
N VAL A 319 16.66 -2.83 -5.43
CA VAL A 319 16.76 -1.44 -5.90
C VAL A 319 16.62 -0.45 -4.73
N ALA A 320 15.65 -0.68 -3.85
CA ALA A 320 15.44 0.13 -2.65
C ALA A 320 16.61 0.00 -1.66
N THR A 321 17.13 -1.21 -1.44
CA THR A 321 18.28 -1.43 -0.55
C THR A 321 19.53 -0.75 -1.10
N ALA A 322 19.78 -0.90 -2.39
CA ALA A 322 20.90 -0.33 -3.13
C ALA A 322 20.90 1.20 -3.12
N THR A 323 19.73 1.82 -3.27
CA THR A 323 19.56 3.28 -3.17
C THR A 323 19.43 3.77 -1.74
N ASN A 324 19.32 2.85 -0.78
CA ASN A 324 18.86 3.10 0.57
C ASN A 324 17.52 3.87 0.61
N PHE A 325 16.56 3.52 -0.25
CA PHE A 325 15.18 4.02 -0.23
C PHE A 325 14.28 3.01 0.50
N VAL A 326 13.09 3.46 0.89
CA VAL A 326 12.05 2.60 1.44
C VAL A 326 11.07 2.23 0.35
N PHE A 327 10.69 0.96 0.30
CA PHE A 327 9.69 0.43 -0.62
C PHE A 327 8.62 -0.33 0.16
N TYR A 328 7.38 0.16 0.17
CA TYR A 328 6.25 -0.46 0.87
C TYR A 328 4.90 -0.12 0.23
N ALA A 329 3.84 -0.82 0.64
CA ALA A 329 2.46 -0.48 0.29
C ALA A 329 1.73 0.13 1.49
N ASP A 330 0.99 1.23 1.25
CA ASP A 330 0.21 1.88 2.31
C ASP A 330 -1.16 1.21 2.53
N PRO A 331 -1.91 1.59 3.59
CA PRO A 331 -3.27 1.10 3.83
C PRO A 331 -4.26 1.27 2.66
N ASN A 332 -3.99 2.20 1.74
CA ASN A 332 -4.81 2.46 0.56
C ASN A 332 -4.43 1.61 -0.66
N GLY A 333 -3.40 0.77 -0.52
CA GLY A 333 -2.82 -0.03 -1.59
C GLY A 333 -1.97 0.80 -2.55
N ASN A 334 -1.55 2.00 -2.18
CA ASN A 334 -0.59 2.77 -2.96
C ASN A 334 0.82 2.24 -2.66
N ILE A 335 1.66 2.18 -3.69
CA ILE A 335 3.05 1.76 -3.55
C ILE A 335 3.91 3.00 -3.38
N HIS A 336 4.73 3.00 -2.33
CA HIS A 336 5.62 4.08 -1.98
C HIS A 336 7.06 3.68 -2.28
N TYR A 337 7.76 4.54 -2.99
CA TYR A 337 9.20 4.47 -3.19
C TYR A 337 9.80 5.86 -2.96
N HIS A 338 10.44 6.05 -1.82
CA HIS A 338 11.00 7.33 -1.41
C HIS A 338 12.14 7.17 -0.41
N GLN A 339 12.86 8.25 -0.18
CA GLN A 339 13.91 8.31 0.85
C GLN A 339 13.34 8.03 2.26
N PRO A 340 14.07 7.33 3.14
CA PRO A 340 13.64 7.16 4.52
C PRO A 340 13.58 8.51 5.23
N ARG A 341 12.50 8.72 5.97
CA ARG A 341 12.29 9.93 6.77
C ARG A 341 12.98 9.78 8.12
N PHE A 342 14.21 10.24 8.22
CA PHE A 342 14.95 10.28 9.50
C PHE A 342 15.24 11.71 9.98
N SER A 343 14.97 12.73 9.17
CA SER A 343 15.14 14.15 9.52
C SER A 343 13.80 14.83 9.77
N ASN A 344 13.71 15.61 10.85
CA ASN A 344 12.50 16.38 11.20
C ASN A 344 12.36 17.67 10.38
N THR A 345 13.31 18.00 9.49
CA THR A 345 13.29 19.25 8.72
C THR A 345 12.02 19.41 7.89
N HIS A 346 11.51 18.33 7.30
CA HIS A 346 10.26 18.38 6.53
C HIS A 346 9.03 18.67 7.39
N ILE A 347 9.09 18.35 8.68
CA ILE A 347 8.04 18.61 9.64
C ILE A 347 8.11 20.07 10.08
N LEU A 348 9.30 20.51 10.50
CA LEU A 348 9.50 21.86 11.05
C LEU A 348 9.38 22.96 10.00
N GLY A 349 9.66 22.64 8.73
CA GLY A 349 9.51 23.56 7.61
C GLY A 349 8.11 23.60 6.98
N ALA A 350 7.23 22.66 7.32
CA ALA A 350 5.89 22.60 6.75
C ALA A 350 4.96 23.61 7.43
N LYS A 351 4.16 24.33 6.61
CA LYS A 351 3.12 25.24 7.11
C LYS A 351 2.04 24.50 7.92
N GLU A 352 1.70 23.30 7.47
CA GLU A 352 0.71 22.42 8.08
C GLU A 352 1.32 21.01 8.17
N PRO A 353 2.10 20.71 9.22
CA PRO A 353 2.77 19.42 9.31
C PRO A 353 1.78 18.32 9.68
N GLU A 354 1.74 17.26 8.89
CA GLU A 354 0.95 16.07 9.16
C GLU A 354 1.62 15.21 10.25
N ILE A 355 1.43 15.60 11.52
CA ILE A 355 1.99 14.89 12.69
C ILE A 355 0.87 14.33 13.55
N PHE A 356 1.01 13.08 13.97
CA PHE A 356 0.17 12.50 15.01
C PHE A 356 0.69 12.85 16.40
N VAL A 357 -0.15 13.39 17.28
CA VAL A 357 0.21 13.61 18.68
C VAL A 357 -0.33 12.47 19.52
N LEU A 358 0.56 11.73 20.20
CA LEU A 358 0.20 10.71 21.18
C LEU A 358 0.32 11.31 22.58
N ARG A 359 -0.82 11.68 23.16
CA ARG A 359 -0.88 12.20 24.54
C ARG A 359 -0.82 11.06 25.55
N ASP A 360 -0.31 11.35 26.74
CA ASP A 360 -0.09 10.35 27.79
C ASP A 360 -1.37 9.66 28.25
N ASP A 361 -2.52 10.33 28.20
CA ASP A 361 -3.83 9.77 28.57
C ASP A 361 -4.32 8.69 27.61
N ALA A 362 -3.80 8.66 26.37
CA ALA A 362 -4.13 7.65 25.38
C ALA A 362 -3.17 6.45 25.38
N ILE A 363 -2.04 6.55 26.08
CA ILE A 363 -0.99 5.54 26.10
C ILE A 363 -1.30 4.53 27.20
N VAL A 364 -1.44 3.26 26.82
CA VAL A 364 -1.63 2.13 27.74
C VAL A 364 -0.28 1.68 28.28
N SER A 365 0.72 1.54 27.40
CA SER A 365 2.08 1.20 27.78
C SER A 365 3.06 1.71 26.72
N TRP A 366 4.32 1.87 27.10
CA TRP A 366 5.39 2.24 26.18
C TRP A 366 6.71 1.63 26.59
N THR A 367 7.62 1.49 25.64
CA THR A 367 9.01 1.08 25.85
C THR A 367 9.87 1.92 24.93
N PHE A 368 10.81 2.70 25.47
CA PHE A 368 11.79 3.45 24.69
C PHE A 368 13.18 2.89 24.96
N ILE A 369 13.94 2.69 23.89
CA ILE A 369 15.28 2.11 23.92
C ILE A 369 16.22 3.11 23.27
N GLU A 370 17.25 3.51 24.00
CA GLU A 370 18.43 4.19 23.46
C GLU A 370 19.57 3.18 23.45
N THR A 371 20.01 2.73 22.26
CA THR A 371 21.12 1.78 22.12
C THR A 371 22.37 2.49 21.61
N ASP A 372 23.50 2.27 22.27
CA ASP A 372 24.78 2.79 21.78
C ASP A 372 25.53 1.79 20.91
N ALA A 373 25.07 0.54 20.81
CA ALA A 373 25.81 -0.55 20.15
C ALA A 373 26.24 -0.21 18.71
N ASP A 374 25.35 0.42 17.95
CA ASP A 374 25.55 0.72 16.53
C ASP A 374 25.94 2.19 16.28
N VAL A 375 26.21 2.97 17.32
CA VAL A 375 26.54 4.40 17.15
C VAL A 375 27.93 4.56 16.54
N ILE A 376 28.00 5.29 15.43
CA ILE A 376 29.23 5.64 14.72
C ILE A 376 29.45 7.14 14.86
N THR A 377 30.69 7.56 15.10
CA THR A 377 31.02 8.99 15.21
C THR A 377 31.82 9.50 14.02
N ARG A 378 32.55 8.63 13.33
CA ARG A 378 33.28 8.94 12.11
C ARG A 378 33.12 7.82 11.09
N LEU A 379 32.81 8.18 9.85
CA LEU A 379 32.66 7.24 8.75
C LEU A 379 33.61 7.61 7.62
N TYR A 380 34.44 6.66 7.20
CA TYR A 380 35.25 6.71 5.99
C TYR A 380 34.49 6.00 4.87
N ALA A 381 34.25 6.69 3.76
CA ALA A 381 33.66 6.11 2.56
C ALA A 381 34.70 6.10 1.45
N SER A 382 34.80 4.99 0.73
CA SER A 382 35.60 4.85 -0.48
C SER A 382 34.76 4.36 -1.65
N THR A 383 35.19 4.69 -2.86
CA THR A 383 34.66 4.10 -4.09
C THR A 383 35.75 3.47 -4.95
N GLU A 384 35.37 2.54 -5.81
CA GLU A 384 36.25 1.94 -6.81
C GLU A 384 36.49 2.91 -7.97
N ASP A 385 37.69 2.86 -8.55
CA ASP A 385 37.99 3.59 -9.78
C ASP A 385 37.25 2.93 -10.96
N ASP A 386 36.64 3.75 -11.82
CA ASP A 386 36.12 3.27 -13.10
C ASP A 386 37.29 2.66 -13.89
N TRP A 387 37.29 1.33 -14.07
CA TRP A 387 38.37 0.53 -14.69
C TRP A 387 38.62 0.88 -16.18
N HIS A 388 38.05 1.96 -16.68
CA HIS A 388 38.25 2.46 -18.04
C HIS A 388 39.53 3.33 -18.14
N GLY A 389 40.68 2.70 -18.00
CA GLY A 389 41.90 3.08 -18.75
C GLY A 389 42.95 3.95 -18.04
N SER A 390 42.76 4.34 -16.79
CA SER A 390 43.82 5.03 -16.05
C SER A 390 44.74 4.02 -15.34
N MET A 391 45.79 3.54 -16.04
CA MET A 391 46.88 2.88 -15.32
C MET A 391 47.55 3.94 -14.43
N TYR A 392 47.58 3.69 -13.12
CA TYR A 392 48.23 4.51 -12.08
C TYR A 392 47.45 5.77 -11.64
N THR A 393 46.41 5.58 -10.84
CA THR A 393 46.00 6.59 -9.84
C THR A 393 46.20 6.06 -8.43
N GLU A 394 46.69 6.94 -7.57
CA GLU A 394 47.24 6.63 -6.25
C GLU A 394 46.18 5.96 -5.36
N ILE A 395 46.58 4.88 -4.69
CA ILE A 395 45.78 4.19 -3.67
C ILE A 395 45.34 5.23 -2.62
N GLY A 396 44.06 5.61 -2.62
CA GLY A 396 43.46 6.53 -1.64
C GLY A 396 42.77 7.78 -2.18
N GLN A 397 42.80 8.06 -3.50
CA GLN A 397 42.22 9.29 -4.06
C GLN A 397 40.68 9.35 -4.06
N ASN A 398 40.01 8.20 -3.90
CA ASN A 398 38.55 8.10 -3.89
C ASN A 398 37.95 7.91 -2.48
N MET A 399 38.61 8.46 -1.45
CA MET A 399 38.13 8.38 -0.07
C MET A 399 37.70 9.75 0.44
N ALA A 400 36.54 9.80 1.10
CA ALA A 400 36.11 10.93 1.90
C ALA A 400 35.64 10.45 3.27
N TRP A 401 35.47 11.36 4.22
CA TRP A 401 34.99 11.02 5.55
C TRP A 401 34.09 12.10 6.11
N TYR A 402 33.21 11.69 7.01
CA TYR A 402 32.35 12.59 7.78
C TYR A 402 32.40 12.24 9.27
N GLN A 403 32.33 13.25 10.13
CA GLN A 403 32.32 13.11 11.58
C GLN A 403 31.14 13.87 12.20
N ASP A 404 30.48 13.24 13.17
CA ASP A 404 29.47 13.86 14.01
C ASP A 404 30.11 14.24 15.36
N ASP A 405 30.44 15.53 15.51
CA ASP A 405 31.10 16.06 16.70
C ASP A 405 30.23 15.95 17.97
N ALA A 406 28.90 16.07 17.83
CA ALA A 406 28.00 15.98 18.96
C ALA A 406 27.98 14.56 19.54
N LEU A 407 28.05 13.55 18.66
CA LEU A 407 28.14 12.16 19.08
C LEU A 407 29.55 11.76 19.50
N LEU A 408 30.58 12.35 18.91
CA LEU A 408 31.96 12.17 19.33
C LEU A 408 32.16 12.55 20.81
N VAL A 409 31.59 13.68 21.23
CA VAL A 409 31.67 14.12 22.64
C VAL A 409 30.95 13.16 23.59
N LYS A 410 29.81 12.57 23.17
CA LYS A 410 29.01 11.67 24.02
C LYS A 410 29.53 10.24 24.06
N TYR A 411 29.97 9.69 22.93
CA TYR A 411 30.26 8.26 22.75
C TYR A 411 31.73 7.94 22.46
N GLY A 412 32.59 8.96 22.36
CA GLY A 412 34.00 8.81 21.99
C GLY A 412 34.19 8.48 20.51
N LEU A 413 35.45 8.35 20.08
CA LEU A 413 35.78 8.07 18.68
C LEU A 413 35.46 6.62 18.31
N ARG A 414 34.42 6.44 17.51
CA ARG A 414 34.00 5.18 16.88
C ARG A 414 34.05 5.33 15.37
N ILE A 415 34.91 4.53 14.73
CA ILE A 415 35.23 4.61 13.31
C ILE A 415 34.54 3.46 12.57
N PHE A 416 33.91 3.78 11.45
CA PHE A 416 33.39 2.82 10.49
C PHE A 416 33.94 3.12 9.10
N SER A 417 34.24 2.08 8.34
CA SER A 417 34.73 2.22 6.97
C SER A 417 33.82 1.42 6.04
N VAL A 418 33.38 2.06 4.96
CA VAL A 418 32.54 1.45 3.93
C VAL A 418 33.13 1.72 2.56
N SER A 419 33.19 0.68 1.73
CA SER A 419 33.52 0.82 0.31
C SER A 419 32.26 0.52 -0.49
N ASP A 420 31.84 1.45 -1.32
CA ASP A 420 30.68 1.31 -2.18
C ASP A 420 31.12 1.57 -3.63
N PRO A 421 31.21 0.51 -4.47
CA PRO A 421 31.75 0.64 -5.83
C PRO A 421 30.85 1.47 -6.75
N LEU A 422 29.65 1.83 -6.29
CA LEU A 422 28.61 2.42 -7.14
C LEU A 422 28.53 3.94 -7.00
N ILE A 423 29.35 4.54 -6.12
CA ILE A 423 29.52 5.98 -6.03
C ILE A 423 30.50 6.41 -7.13
N ARG A 424 30.09 7.23 -8.10
CA ARG A 424 31.03 7.65 -9.14
C ARG A 424 32.15 8.54 -8.60
N GLY A 425 33.38 8.05 -8.74
CA GLY A 425 34.63 8.75 -8.48
C GLY A 425 34.93 9.80 -9.55
N GLY A 426 34.22 10.93 -9.57
CA GLY A 426 34.64 12.06 -10.40
C GLY A 426 35.90 12.70 -9.80
N MET A 427 37.07 12.42 -10.37
CA MET A 427 38.32 13.08 -9.95
C MET A 427 38.18 14.60 -10.15
N THR A 428 38.11 15.34 -9.05
CA THR A 428 38.35 16.79 -9.04
C THR A 428 39.73 17.01 -8.42
N GLN A 429 40.71 17.39 -9.24
CA GLN A 429 42.12 17.51 -8.85
C GLN A 429 42.30 18.14 -7.46
N GLY A 430 42.77 17.35 -6.48
CA GLY A 430 43.17 17.81 -5.15
C GLY A 430 42.03 18.14 -4.17
N LYS A 431 40.76 17.88 -4.48
CA LYS A 431 39.63 18.05 -3.55
C LYS A 431 38.97 16.71 -3.27
N GLN A 432 38.52 16.52 -2.02
CA GLN A 432 37.67 15.38 -1.66
C GLN A 432 36.48 15.33 -2.62
N ASN A 433 36.17 14.14 -3.14
CA ASN A 433 35.01 13.96 -3.99
C ASN A 433 33.74 14.30 -3.18
N PRO A 434 32.99 15.36 -3.55
CA PRO A 434 31.83 15.79 -2.78
C PRO A 434 30.77 14.70 -2.70
N ASP A 435 30.62 13.85 -3.73
CA ASP A 435 29.65 12.75 -3.75
C ASP A 435 29.97 11.71 -2.66
N VAL A 436 31.24 11.37 -2.46
CA VAL A 436 31.69 10.41 -1.44
C VAL A 436 31.51 10.99 -0.03
N TYR A 437 31.78 12.29 0.15
CA TYR A 437 31.54 12.99 1.41
C TYR A 437 30.05 12.99 1.79
N TYR A 438 29.19 13.29 0.81
CA TYR A 438 27.74 13.33 0.98
C TYR A 438 27.14 11.96 1.24
N TYR A 439 27.65 10.95 0.56
CA TYR A 439 27.35 9.56 0.89
C TYR A 439 27.72 9.26 2.35
N ALA A 440 28.94 9.59 2.76
CA ALA A 440 29.42 9.33 4.12
C ALA A 440 28.54 10.01 5.18
N LYS A 441 28.20 11.28 4.96
CA LYS A 441 27.29 12.06 5.81
C LYS A 441 25.90 11.42 5.89
N SER A 442 25.30 11.08 4.75
CA SER A 442 23.97 10.47 4.73
C SER A 442 23.96 9.11 5.45
N ARG A 443 25.02 8.30 5.27
CA ARG A 443 25.14 6.96 5.84
C ARG A 443 25.27 7.02 7.36
N ILE A 444 26.11 7.91 7.90
CA ILE A 444 26.25 8.06 9.35
C ILE A 444 24.95 8.54 10.00
N GLN A 445 24.21 9.44 9.35
CA GLN A 445 22.97 10.00 9.91
C GLN A 445 21.89 8.94 9.99
N ARG A 446 21.84 8.01 9.03
CA ARG A 446 20.90 6.89 9.01
C ARG A 446 21.22 5.88 10.11
N ILE A 447 22.48 5.42 10.18
CA ILE A 447 22.90 4.45 11.20
C ILE A 447 22.64 5.02 12.60
N ASN A 448 23.00 6.29 12.83
CA ASN A 448 22.78 6.93 14.12
C ASN A 448 21.31 7.29 14.39
N ALA A 449 20.45 7.37 13.37
CA ALA A 449 19.03 7.60 13.58
C ALA A 449 18.36 6.41 14.28
N ASP A 450 18.81 5.18 14.01
CA ASP A 450 18.30 3.96 14.66
C ASP A 450 18.67 3.84 16.15
N ARG A 451 19.46 4.79 16.71
CA ARG A 451 19.79 4.80 18.15
C ARG A 451 18.54 4.87 19.03
N LEU A 452 17.56 5.68 18.64
CA LEU A 452 16.40 6.04 19.47
C LEU A 452 15.15 5.37 18.90
N ASN A 453 14.80 4.23 19.49
CA ASN A 453 13.65 3.43 19.08
C ASN A 453 12.65 3.30 20.23
N GLY A 454 11.45 2.85 19.90
CA GLY A 454 10.48 2.49 20.92
C GLY A 454 9.27 1.75 20.39
N SER A 455 8.38 1.40 21.30
CA SER A 455 7.06 0.87 21.01
C SER A 455 6.06 1.53 21.95
N VAL A 456 4.91 1.93 21.43
CA VAL A 456 3.84 2.55 22.22
C VAL A 456 2.54 1.83 21.90
N THR A 457 1.89 1.29 22.93
CA THR A 457 0.55 0.74 22.82
C THR A 457 -0.46 1.79 23.30
N VAL A 458 -1.38 2.15 22.40
CA VAL A 458 -2.45 3.12 22.65
C VAL A 458 -3.81 2.48 22.54
N THR A 459 -4.82 3.11 23.14
CA THR A 459 -6.21 2.68 23.01
C THR A 459 -6.74 3.03 21.61
N GLY A 460 -6.93 2.01 20.78
CA GLY A 460 -7.67 2.00 19.52
C GLY A 460 -7.59 3.23 18.61
N ARG A 461 -6.45 3.44 17.92
CA ARG A 461 -6.24 4.57 16.99
C ARG A 461 -5.99 4.08 15.57
N ALA A 462 -7.07 3.91 14.80
CA ALA A 462 -7.04 3.43 13.43
C ALA A 462 -6.43 4.43 12.42
N GLU A 463 -6.27 5.70 12.81
CA GLU A 463 -5.71 6.74 11.94
C GLU A 463 -4.18 6.72 11.85
N LEU A 464 -3.50 5.93 12.68
CA LEU A 464 -2.05 5.85 12.67
C LEU A 464 -1.58 5.03 11.47
N VAL A 465 -0.62 5.56 10.72
CA VAL A 465 -0.10 4.97 9.49
C VAL A 465 1.42 4.86 9.58
N PRO A 466 2.04 3.79 9.05
CA PRO A 466 3.49 3.72 8.88
C PRO A 466 4.08 4.93 8.13
N ASP A 467 5.36 5.21 8.37
CA ASP A 467 6.14 6.31 7.80
C ASP A 467 5.63 7.73 8.12
N HIS A 468 4.64 7.86 9.00
CA HIS A 468 4.17 9.15 9.47
C HIS A 468 4.87 9.56 10.77
N PRO A 469 5.11 10.86 10.99
CA PRO A 469 5.70 11.32 12.23
C PRO A 469 4.69 11.32 13.37
N VAL A 470 5.19 10.96 14.54
CA VAL A 470 4.47 10.94 15.81
C VAL A 470 5.23 11.78 16.83
N TYR A 471 4.55 12.77 17.41
CA TYR A 471 5.06 13.53 18.54
C TYR A 471 4.54 12.96 19.86
N ILE A 472 5.47 12.75 20.81
CA ILE A 472 5.17 12.26 22.16
C ILE A 472 5.54 13.37 23.16
N PRO A 473 4.54 14.10 23.70
CA PRO A 473 4.77 15.25 24.57
C PRO A 473 5.57 14.92 25.84
N SER A 474 5.30 13.79 26.51
CA SER A 474 6.03 13.37 27.73
C SER A 474 7.53 13.21 27.54
N ARG A 475 7.97 12.93 26.31
CA ARG A 475 9.39 12.76 25.97
C ARG A 475 9.99 13.99 25.31
N ASN A 476 9.14 14.94 24.88
CA ASN A 476 9.49 16.02 23.98
C ASN A 476 10.30 15.52 22.77
N MET A 477 9.78 14.49 22.11
CA MET A 477 10.44 13.84 20.97
C MET A 477 9.45 13.52 19.85
N VAL A 478 9.93 13.66 18.62
CA VAL A 478 9.29 13.20 17.40
C VAL A 478 9.93 11.88 16.98
N TYR A 479 9.11 10.90 16.67
CA TYR A 479 9.49 9.61 16.12
C TYR A 479 8.80 9.39 14.78
N TYR A 480 9.25 8.43 13.99
CA TYR A 480 8.52 7.94 12.82
C TYR A 480 7.93 6.58 13.12
N VAL A 481 6.71 6.37 12.64
CA VAL A 481 6.03 5.08 12.78
C VAL A 481 6.68 4.07 11.83
N ASN A 482 7.34 3.07 12.39
CA ASN A 482 7.91 1.95 11.64
C ASN A 482 6.87 0.85 11.39
N SER A 483 6.01 0.58 12.37
CA SER A 483 4.96 -0.44 12.25
C SER A 483 3.73 -0.04 13.04
N VAL A 484 2.56 -0.50 12.58
CA VAL A 484 1.27 -0.34 13.27
C VAL A 484 0.61 -1.70 13.34
N GLN A 485 0.20 -2.10 14.54
CA GLN A 485 -0.53 -3.33 14.78
C GLN A 485 -1.84 -3.00 15.50
N HIS A 486 -2.96 -3.24 14.83
CA HIS A 486 -4.30 -3.13 15.41
C HIS A 486 -4.72 -4.51 15.93
N SER A 487 -5.16 -4.59 17.19
CA SER A 487 -5.67 -5.81 17.79
C SER A 487 -7.04 -5.55 18.40
N PHE A 488 -8.04 -6.30 17.95
CA PHE A 488 -9.41 -6.27 18.45
C PHE A 488 -9.84 -7.68 18.81
N GLN A 489 -10.41 -7.83 19.99
CA GLN A 489 -11.04 -9.05 20.45
C GLN A 489 -12.48 -8.72 20.84
N TRP A 490 -13.43 -9.55 20.43
CA TRP A 490 -14.82 -9.42 20.88
C TRP A 490 -14.87 -9.50 22.42
N GLU A 491 -15.63 -8.60 23.06
CA GLU A 491 -15.64 -8.40 24.53
C GLU A 491 -14.31 -7.95 25.15
N GLY A 492 -13.28 -7.72 24.32
CA GLY A 492 -11.97 -7.22 24.73
C GLY A 492 -11.76 -5.74 24.42
N ALA A 493 -10.55 -5.25 24.70
CA ALA A 493 -10.13 -3.89 24.37
C ALA A 493 -9.59 -3.82 22.94
N PHE A 494 -9.95 -2.75 22.21
CA PHE A 494 -9.28 -2.40 20.97
C PHE A 494 -7.97 -1.66 21.26
N THR A 495 -6.84 -2.27 20.90
CA THR A 495 -5.52 -1.68 21.11
C THR A 495 -4.79 -1.45 19.79
N THR A 496 -3.91 -0.47 19.77
CA THR A 496 -3.03 -0.19 18.64
C THR A 496 -1.61 -0.08 19.15
N THR A 497 -0.74 -0.99 18.73
CA THR A 497 0.69 -0.97 19.07
C THR A 497 1.45 -0.37 17.91
N VAL A 498 2.27 0.63 18.20
CA VAL A 498 3.00 1.44 17.24
C VAL A 498 4.49 1.25 17.49
N GLY A 499 5.19 0.65 16.52
CA GLY A 499 6.64 0.61 16.51
C GLY A 499 7.19 1.96 16.07
N LEU A 500 8.12 2.53 16.83
CA LEU A 500 8.68 3.86 16.63
C LEU A 500 10.18 3.76 16.37
N LYS A 501 10.65 4.54 15.39
CA LYS A 501 12.06 4.67 15.01
C LYS A 501 12.46 6.14 14.86
N TYR A 502 13.78 6.37 14.79
CA TYR A 502 14.37 7.65 14.44
C TYR A 502 13.97 8.79 15.37
N GLY A 503 13.93 8.51 16.68
CA GLY A 503 13.58 9.50 17.69
C GLY A 503 14.49 10.72 17.65
N ARG A 504 13.92 11.92 17.56
CA ARG A 504 14.65 13.20 17.59
C ARG A 504 13.90 14.23 18.41
N LYS A 505 14.65 15.17 19.00
CA LYS A 505 14.04 16.35 19.61
C LYS A 505 13.49 17.26 18.50
N PRO A 506 12.34 17.92 18.72
CA PRO A 506 11.77 18.86 17.77
C PRO A 506 12.65 20.10 17.59
#